data_AF-A0AAJ0DVQ8-F1
#
_entry.id   AF-A0AAJ0DVQ8-F1
#
_cell.length_a   1.000
_cell.length_b   1.000
_cell.length_c   1.000
_cell.angle_alpha   90.00
_cell.angle_beta   90.00
_cell.angle_gamma   90.00
#
_symmetry.space_group_name_H-M   'P 1'
#
loop_
_entity.id
_entity.type
_entity.pdbx_description
1 polymer ?
#
loop_
_entity_poly.entity_id
_entity_poly.type
_entity_poly.pdbx_seq_one_letter_code
_entity_poly.pdbx_strand_id
1 'polypeptide(L)'
;MVYASVLQHYIYNSPPKSIHVWIQAPAYILVAFSEAFIIVTGLELAFAQAPKNLRSVVSALFWLTIGIAAAICIALAPVSQDPYLVWMNGSLVIVGFVSGCAFIFALILGAIGK
;
A
#
# COMPACT_ATOMS: atom_id res chain seq x y z
N MET A 1 -2.52 4.87 -6.32
CA MET A 1 -1.26 5.62 -6.53
C MET A 1 -1.12 6.17 -7.95
N VAL A 2 -1.54 5.47 -9.01
CA VAL A 2 -1.53 5.99 -10.40
C VAL A 2 -2.17 7.38 -10.51
N TYR A 3 -3.37 7.53 -9.95
CA TYR A 3 -4.10 8.80 -9.92
C TYR A 3 -3.31 9.93 -9.23
N ALA A 4 -2.58 9.64 -8.15
CA ALA A 4 -1.77 10.62 -7.44
C ALA A 4 -0.54 11.03 -8.26
N SER A 5 0.13 10.08 -8.94
CA SER A 5 1.25 10.37 -9.85
C SER A 5 0.83 11.29 -11.00
N VAL A 6 -0.31 10.99 -11.62
CA VAL A 6 -0.88 11.78 -12.72
C VAL A 6 -1.26 13.18 -12.23
N LEU A 7 -1.94 13.28 -11.09
CA LEU A 7 -2.30 14.55 -10.49
C LEU A 7 -1.06 15.42 -10.17
N GLN A 8 0.00 14.81 -9.61
CA GLN A 8 1.25 15.52 -9.33
C GLN A 8 1.97 15.98 -10.59
N HIS A 9 1.94 15.19 -11.66
CA HIS A 9 2.47 15.60 -12.96
C HIS A 9 1.75 16.83 -13.51
N TYR A 10 0.41 16.88 -13.39
CA TYR A 10 -0.38 18.06 -13.77
C TYR A 10 -0.15 19.27 -12.86
N ILE A 11 0.12 19.06 -11.56
CA ILE A 11 0.49 20.14 -10.62
C ILE A 11 1.83 20.77 -11.01
N TYR A 12 2.82 19.96 -11.43
CA TYR A 12 4.15 20.46 -11.78
C TYR A 12 4.15 21.28 -13.09
N ASN A 13 3.27 20.94 -14.03
CA ASN A 13 3.14 21.63 -15.32
C ASN A 13 2.18 22.85 -15.30
N SER A 14 1.52 23.14 -14.18
CA SER A 14 0.53 24.22 -14.05
C SER A 14 1.04 25.34 -13.14
N PRO A 15 0.61 26.60 -13.33
CA PRO A 15 1.00 27.70 -12.44
C PRO A 15 0.54 27.46 -10.99
N PRO A 16 1.26 28.01 -9.99
CA PRO A 16 0.98 27.76 -8.59
C PRO A 16 -0.44 28.23 -8.20
N LYS A 17 -1.13 27.42 -7.37
CA LYS A 17 -2.53 27.58 -6.87
C LYS A 17 -3.69 27.30 -7.85
N SER A 18 -3.46 26.71 -9.01
CA SER A 18 -4.56 26.43 -9.97
C SER A 18 -5.39 25.18 -9.65
N ILE A 19 -4.93 24.29 -8.76
CA ILE A 19 -5.55 22.97 -8.53
C ILE A 19 -6.16 22.88 -7.13
N HIS A 20 -7.42 22.43 -7.09
CA HIS A 20 -8.21 22.32 -5.86
C HIS A 20 -7.82 21.05 -5.07
N VAL A 21 -7.53 21.18 -3.77
CA VAL A 21 -7.05 20.09 -2.90
C VAL A 21 -8.02 18.90 -2.84
N TRP A 22 -9.32 19.15 -3.02
CA TRP A 22 -10.36 18.13 -3.01
C TRP A 22 -10.23 17.06 -4.09
N ILE A 23 -9.49 17.34 -5.18
CA ILE A 23 -9.30 16.33 -6.22
C ILE A 23 -8.44 15.15 -5.73
N GLN A 24 -7.74 15.28 -4.60
CA GLN A 24 -6.98 14.20 -3.97
C GLN A 24 -7.85 13.28 -3.09
N ALA A 25 -9.00 13.76 -2.61
CA ALA A 25 -9.92 13.02 -1.75
C ALA A 25 -10.32 11.62 -2.28
N PRO A 26 -10.72 11.44 -3.56
CA PRO A 26 -11.12 10.12 -4.05
C PRO A 26 -9.99 9.08 -3.98
N ALA A 27 -8.73 9.51 -4.17
CA ALA A 27 -7.59 8.61 -4.07
C ALA A 27 -7.36 8.10 -2.64
N TYR A 28 -7.47 8.98 -1.65
CA TYR A 28 -7.32 8.59 -0.24
C TYR A 28 -8.48 7.74 0.26
N ILE A 29 -9.70 8.03 -0.18
CA ILE A 29 -10.89 7.24 0.19
C ILE A 29 -10.73 5.79 -0.28
N LEU A 30 -10.33 5.57 -1.53
CA LEU A 30 -10.13 4.22 -2.07
C LEU A 30 -9.02 3.46 -1.35
N VAL A 31 -7.93 4.14 -1.00
CA VAL A 31 -6.82 3.53 -0.24
C VAL A 31 -7.26 3.14 1.17
N ALA A 32 -7.97 4.02 1.87
CA ALA A 32 -8.47 3.77 3.21
C ALA A 32 -9.44 2.56 3.25
N PHE A 33 -10.33 2.44 2.26
CA PHE A 33 -11.19 1.26 2.15
C PHE A 33 -10.38 -0.02 1.89
N SER A 34 -9.40 0.02 0.99
CA SER A 34 -8.54 -1.13 0.71
C SER A 34 -7.78 -1.60 1.94
N GLU A 35 -7.25 -0.66 2.72
CA GLU A 35 -6.49 -0.96 3.94
C GLU A 35 -7.39 -1.56 5.03
N ALA A 36 -8.59 -1.01 5.23
CA ALA A 36 -9.56 -1.54 6.18
C ALA A 36 -9.93 -3.00 5.88
N PHE A 37 -10.20 -3.34 4.61
CA PHE A 37 -10.55 -4.72 4.24
C PHE A 37 -9.40 -5.71 4.45
N ILE A 38 -8.16 -5.30 4.13
CA ILE A 38 -6.98 -6.15 4.29
C ILE A 38 -6.70 -6.42 5.78
N ILE A 39 -6.79 -5.40 6.63
CA ILE A 39 -6.49 -5.55 8.07
C ILE A 39 -7.54 -6.45 8.75
N VAL A 40 -8.83 -6.23 8.49
CA VAL A 40 -9.91 -7.03 9.10
C VAL A 40 -9.81 -8.49 8.67
N THR A 41 -9.66 -8.74 7.36
CA THR A 41 -9.56 -10.11 6.83
C THR A 41 -8.26 -10.80 7.28
N GLY A 42 -7.14 -10.07 7.30
CA GLY A 42 -5.84 -10.59 7.71
C GLY A 42 -5.80 -10.98 9.18
N LEU A 43 -6.39 -10.17 10.06
CA LEU A 43 -6.50 -10.51 11.48
C LEU A 43 -7.43 -11.70 11.70
N GLU A 44 -8.59 -11.73 11.05
CA GLU A 44 -9.53 -12.87 11.16
C GLU A 44 -8.85 -14.18 10.72
N LEU A 45 -8.13 -14.16 9.61
CA LEU A 45 -7.36 -15.32 9.12
C LEU A 45 -6.25 -15.72 10.10
N ALA A 46 -5.50 -14.73 10.62
CA ALA A 46 -4.45 -14.94 11.60
C ALA A 46 -5.00 -15.58 12.89
N PHE A 47 -6.19 -15.17 13.35
CA PHE A 47 -6.84 -15.76 14.51
C PHE A 47 -7.43 -17.15 14.24
N ALA A 48 -7.97 -17.39 13.05
CA ALA A 48 -8.55 -18.67 12.66
C ALA A 48 -7.49 -19.77 12.53
N GLN A 49 -6.31 -19.44 12.00
CA GLN A 49 -5.21 -20.39 11.80
C GLN A 49 -4.24 -20.50 12.99
N ALA A 50 -4.30 -19.59 13.96
CA ALA A 50 -3.41 -19.62 15.11
C ALA A 50 -3.78 -20.72 16.13
N PRO A 51 -2.81 -21.53 16.59
CA PRO A 51 -3.05 -22.52 17.64
C PRO A 51 -3.42 -21.82 18.96
N LYS A 52 -4.28 -22.47 19.76
CA LYS A 52 -5.00 -21.88 20.92
C LYS A 52 -4.11 -21.09 21.90
N ASN A 53 -2.86 -21.49 22.07
CA ASN A 53 -1.92 -20.90 23.03
C ASN A 53 -1.04 -19.78 22.43
N LEU A 54 -1.04 -19.57 21.10
CA LEU A 54 -0.18 -18.61 20.41
C LEU A 54 -0.94 -17.48 19.70
N ARG A 55 -2.26 -17.38 19.88
CA ARG A 55 -3.09 -16.35 19.21
C ARG A 55 -2.55 -14.94 19.41
N SER A 56 -2.17 -14.59 20.64
CA SER A 56 -1.59 -13.28 20.96
C SER A 56 -0.25 -13.04 20.23
N VAL A 57 0.59 -14.07 20.14
CA VAL A 57 1.89 -14.00 19.44
C VAL A 57 1.69 -13.81 17.94
N VAL A 58 0.76 -14.55 17.32
CA VAL A 58 0.46 -14.43 15.89
C VAL A 58 -0.12 -13.05 15.56
N SER A 59 -1.03 -12.52 16.39
CA SER A 59 -1.53 -11.15 16.20
C SER A 59 -0.44 -10.09 16.40
N ALA A 60 0.46 -10.27 17.36
CA ALA A 60 1.59 -9.35 17.56
C ALA A 60 2.55 -9.37 16.38
N LEU A 61 2.81 -10.54 15.78
CA LEU A 61 3.59 -10.66 14.55
C LEU A 61 2.91 -9.95 13.37
N PHE A 62 1.59 -10.05 13.24
CA PHE A 62 0.84 -9.30 12.23
C PHE A 62 1.06 -7.79 12.38
N TRP A 63 0.88 -7.24 13.59
CA TRP A 63 1.13 -5.81 13.84
C TRP A 63 2.60 -5.42 13.64
N LEU A 64 3.55 -6.31 13.95
CA LEU A 64 4.97 -6.08 13.70
C LEU A 64 5.27 -5.92 12.21
N THR A 65 4.58 -6.64 11.32
CA THR A 65 4.73 -6.41 9.86
C THR A 65 4.30 -5.01 9.45
N ILE A 66 3.22 -4.48 10.03
CA ILE A 66 2.75 -3.11 9.79
C ILE A 66 3.75 -2.09 10.36
N GLY A 67 4.31 -2.37 11.54
CA GLY A 67 5.35 -1.52 12.16
C GLY A 67 6.62 -1.42 11.31
N ILE A 68 7.08 -2.55 10.74
CA ILE A 68 8.23 -2.55 9.81
C ILE A 68 7.90 -1.76 8.55
N ALA A 69 6.71 -1.94 7.97
CA ALA A 69 6.29 -1.18 6.80
C ALA A 69 6.29 0.33 7.09
N ALA A 70 5.76 0.75 8.24
CA ALA A 70 5.78 2.15 8.67
C ALA A 70 7.22 2.68 8.87
N ALA A 71 8.12 1.88 9.46
CA ALA A 71 9.53 2.26 9.60
C ALA A 71 10.22 2.48 8.24
N ILE A 72 9.92 1.64 7.25
CA ILE A 72 10.41 1.81 5.87
C ILE A 72 9.84 3.11 5.25
N CYS A 73 8.55 3.39 5.44
CA CYS A 73 7.94 4.63 4.96
C CYS A 73 8.60 5.89 5.56
N ILE A 74 8.94 5.86 6.85
CA ILE A 74 9.68 6.95 7.52
C ILE A 74 11.10 7.07 6.95
N ALA A 75 11.78 5.95 6.71
CA ALA A 75 13.12 5.95 6.12
C ALA A 75 13.13 6.50 4.67
N LEU A 76 12.03 6.36 3.93
CA LEU A 76 11.86 6.91 2.59
C LEU A 76 11.40 8.37 2.56
N ALA A 77 10.96 8.93 3.69
CA ALA A 77 10.54 10.33 3.81
C ALA A 77 11.52 11.38 3.23
N PRO A 78 12.87 11.27 3.38
CA PRO A 78 13.80 12.25 2.80
C PRO A 78 13.90 12.17 1.27
N VAL A 79 13.53 11.05 0.65
CA VAL A 79 13.50 10.90 -0.82
C VAL A 79 12.25 11.57 -1.43
N SER A 80 11.25 11.85 -0.61
CA SER A 80 9.96 12.46 -0.96
C SER A 80 9.98 13.99 -1.10
N GLN A 81 11.08 14.59 -1.55
CA GLN A 81 11.19 16.05 -1.73
C GLN A 81 10.87 16.46 -3.18
N ASP A 82 10.35 17.69 -3.37
CA ASP A 82 10.18 18.28 -4.71
C ASP A 82 11.53 18.27 -5.46
N PRO A 83 11.61 17.87 -6.75
CA PRO A 83 10.57 17.50 -7.71
C PRO A 83 10.36 15.97 -7.90
N TYR A 84 10.88 15.11 -7.02
CA TYR A 84 10.90 13.66 -7.21
C TYR A 84 9.61 12.93 -6.80
N LEU A 85 8.59 13.67 -6.37
CA LEU A 85 7.33 13.13 -5.85
C LEU A 85 6.56 12.30 -6.90
N VAL A 86 6.63 12.69 -8.18
CA VAL A 86 6.03 11.94 -9.31
C VAL A 86 6.73 10.59 -9.48
N TRP A 87 8.06 10.57 -9.37
CA TRP A 87 8.88 9.35 -9.48
C TRP A 87 8.66 8.40 -8.31
N MET A 88 8.50 8.93 -7.10
CA MET A 88 8.18 8.13 -5.93
C MET A 88 6.78 7.49 -6.02
N ASN A 89 5.77 8.24 -6.42
CA ASN A 89 4.45 7.65 -6.61
C ASN A 89 4.41 6.70 -7.81
N GLY A 90 5.20 6.97 -8.85
CA GLY A 90 5.41 6.06 -9.98
C GLY A 90 6.07 4.74 -9.58
N SER A 91 7.10 4.75 -8.73
CA SER A 91 7.74 3.53 -8.25
C SER A 91 6.80 2.69 -7.38
N LEU A 92 5.97 3.32 -6.54
CA LEU A 92 4.94 2.62 -5.77
C LEU A 92 3.89 1.93 -6.65
N VAL A 93 3.55 2.51 -7.81
CA VAL A 93 2.68 1.85 -8.81
C VAL A 93 3.35 0.60 -9.36
N ILE A 94 4.62 0.69 -9.75
CA ILE A 94 5.36 -0.44 -10.32
C ILE A 94 5.49 -1.56 -9.29
N VAL A 95 5.90 -1.23 -8.06
CA VAL A 95 6.03 -2.22 -6.97
C VAL A 95 4.67 -2.86 -6.67
N GLY A 96 3.59 -2.07 -6.61
CA GLY A 96 2.24 -2.59 -6.39
C GLY A 96 1.79 -3.55 -7.51
N PHE A 97 2.07 -3.20 -8.77
CA PHE A 97 1.73 -4.03 -9.92
C PHE A 97 2.52 -5.34 -9.93
N VAL A 98 3.85 -5.28 -9.71
CA VAL A 98 4.71 -6.47 -9.65
C VAL A 98 4.30 -7.38 -8.49
N SER A 99 4.02 -6.81 -7.30
CA SER A 99 3.53 -7.57 -6.16
C SER A 99 2.19 -8.25 -6.44
N GLY A 100 1.25 -7.53 -7.08
CA GLY A 100 -0.05 -8.10 -7.49
C GLY A 100 0.10 -9.24 -8.51
N CYS A 101 0.94 -9.06 -9.54
CA CYS A 101 1.21 -10.10 -10.53
C CYS A 101 1.89 -11.32 -9.90
N ALA A 102 2.86 -11.11 -9.01
CA ALA A 102 3.54 -12.19 -8.30
C ALA A 102 2.57 -12.98 -7.41
N PHE A 103 1.65 -12.30 -6.72
CA PHE A 103 0.63 -12.96 -5.90
C PHE A 103 -0.31 -13.84 -6.75
N ILE A 104 -0.80 -13.31 -7.88
CA ILE A 104 -1.65 -14.07 -8.82
C ILE A 104 -0.88 -15.27 -9.40
N PHE A 105 0.37 -15.07 -9.79
CA PHE A 105 1.22 -16.14 -10.31
C PHE A 105 1.48 -17.24 -9.28
N ALA A 106 1.78 -16.88 -8.02
CA ALA A 106 1.96 -17.82 -6.94
C ALA A 106 0.66 -18.60 -6.62
N LEU A 107 -0.49 -17.93 -6.69
CA LEU A 107 -1.79 -18.57 -6.50
C LEU A 107 -2.09 -19.59 -7.59
N ILE A 108 -1.81 -19.26 -8.85
CA ILE A 108 -1.96 -20.18 -9.99
C ILE A 108 -1.01 -21.38 -9.85
N LEU A 109 0.25 -21.15 -9.47
CA LEU A 109 1.23 -22.23 -9.29
C LEU A 109 0.83 -23.18 -8.14
N GLY A 110 0.32 -22.63 -7.04
CA GLY A 110 -0.22 -23.42 -5.92
C GLY A 110 -1.49 -24.19 -6.25
N ALA A 111 -2.27 -23.75 -7.24
CA ALA A 111 -3.46 -24.45 -7.73
C ALA A 111 -3.12 -25.61 -8.69
N ILE A 112 -1.99 -25.54 -9.40
CA ILE A 112 -1.52 -26.60 -10.30
C ILE A 112 -0.77 -27.71 -9.54
N GLY A 113 -0.22 -27.41 -8.36
CA GLY A 113 0.52 -28.36 -7.51
C GLY A 113 -0.33 -29.24 -6.59
N LYS A 114 -1.67 -29.25 -6.73
CA LYS A 114 -2.58 -30.14 -6.00
C LYS A 114 -3.30 -31.10 -6.96
#